data_AF-A0A961MRW7-F1
#
_entry.id   AF-A0A961MRW7-F1
#
_cell.length_a   1.000
_cell.length_b   1.000
_cell.length_c   1.000
_cell.angle_alpha   90.00
_cell.angle_beta   90.00
_cell.angle_gamma   90.00
#
_symmetry.space_group_name_H-M   'P 1'
#
loop_
_entity.id
_entity.type
_entity.pdbx_description
1 polymer ?
#
loop_
_entity_poly.entity_id
_entity_poly.type
_entity_poly.pdbx_seq_one_letter_code
_entity_poly.pdbx_strand_id
1 'polypeptide(L)'
;ACPAGENIQKWLFEAEGGDYAAAWQGLMEDNPLPAVMGRVCYHTCETACNRAELDAAVSIHAVERFLGDYAIREGLMPAFEAEPSGKRVLVVGAGPSGLSAAYHLTRLGHAVTIREAGPMAGGMMRFGIP
;
A
#
# COMPACT_ATOMS: atom_id res chain seq x y z
N ALA A 1 6.72 7.60 11.71
CA ALA A 1 5.38 8.17 11.96
C ALA A 1 4.29 7.56 11.08
N CYS A 2 4.62 7.03 9.89
CA CYS A 2 3.69 6.22 9.11
C CYS A 2 3.30 4.94 9.90
N PRO A 3 2.01 4.68 10.14
CA PRO A 3 1.55 3.48 10.84
C PRO A 3 1.81 2.18 10.07
N ALA A 4 1.87 2.24 8.73
CA ALA A 4 2.18 1.09 7.89
C ALA A 4 3.66 0.68 7.94
N GLY A 5 4.54 1.56 8.45
CA GLY A 5 5.98 1.28 8.55
C GLY A 5 6.78 1.58 7.28
N GLU A 6 6.16 2.22 6.28
CA GLU A 6 6.79 2.51 4.98
C GLU A 6 8.15 3.21 5.08
N ASN A 7 9.09 2.77 4.24
CA ASN A 7 10.36 3.47 4.02
C ASN A 7 10.20 4.65 3.05
N ILE A 8 9.60 5.74 3.55
CA ILE A 8 9.26 6.94 2.79
C ILE A 8 10.46 7.57 2.08
N GLN A 9 11.62 7.59 2.74
CA GLN A 9 12.82 8.20 2.17
C GLN A 9 13.31 7.44 0.93
N LYS A 10 13.25 6.10 0.95
CA LYS A 10 13.71 5.25 -0.16
C LYS A 10 12.83 5.45 -1.40
N TRP A 11 11.53 5.28 -1.27
CA TRP A 11 10.67 5.35 -2.46
C TRP A 11 10.51 6.79 -2.98
N LEU A 12 10.65 7.82 -2.13
CA LEU A 12 10.73 9.20 -2.60
C LEU A 12 11.99 9.46 -3.44
N PHE A 13 13.12 8.90 -3.03
CA PHE A 13 14.37 9.01 -3.78
C PHE A 13 14.28 8.32 -5.16
N GLU A 14 13.68 7.13 -5.21
CA GLU A 14 13.41 6.42 -6.47
C GLU A 14 12.45 7.21 -7.38
N ALA A 15 11.41 7.81 -6.80
CA ALA A 15 10.46 8.65 -7.53
C ALA A 15 11.11 9.95 -8.06
N GLU A 16 11.99 10.59 -7.28
CA GLU A 16 12.75 11.76 -7.74
C GLU A 16 13.67 11.40 -8.93
N GLY A 17 14.27 10.21 -8.92
CA GLY A 17 15.06 9.68 -10.03
C GLY A 17 14.24 9.30 -11.27
N GLY A 18 12.91 9.35 -11.20
CA GLY A 18 12.00 8.98 -12.30
C GLY A 18 11.73 7.48 -12.42
N ASP A 19 12.27 6.64 -11.52
CA ASP A 19 12.00 5.21 -11.48
C ASP A 19 10.74 4.93 -10.66
N TYR A 20 9.59 5.31 -11.24
CA TYR A 20 8.29 5.17 -10.58
C TYR A 20 7.89 3.70 -10.34
N ALA A 21 8.39 2.78 -11.15
CA ALA A 21 8.14 1.35 -10.98
C ALA A 21 8.88 0.81 -9.75
N ALA A 22 10.15 1.17 -9.55
CA ALA A 22 10.90 0.82 -8.35
C ALA A 22 10.28 1.48 -7.09
N ALA A 23 9.96 2.77 -7.17
CA ALA A 23 9.31 3.49 -6.07
C ALA A 23 8.01 2.83 -5.62
N TRP A 24 7.16 2.45 -6.58
CA TRP A 24 5.93 1.73 -6.30
C TRP A 24 6.18 0.33 -5.73
N GLN A 25 7.15 -0.41 -6.27
CA GLN A 25 7.51 -1.73 -5.74
C GLN A 25 8.00 -1.64 -4.29
N GLY A 26 8.75 -0.59 -3.95
CA GLY A 26 9.17 -0.30 -2.58
C GLY A 26 7.99 0.00 -1.65
N LEU A 27 7.01 0.81 -2.08
CA LEU A 27 5.76 1.04 -1.34
C LEU A 27 5.00 -0.26 -1.04
N MET A 28 4.90 -1.12 -2.06
CA MET A 28 4.21 -2.41 -1.97
C MET A 28 4.88 -3.37 -0.97
N GLU A 29 6.12 -3.13 -0.52
CA GLU A 29 6.74 -3.91 0.55
C GLU A 29 5.95 -3.81 1.87
N ASP A 30 5.35 -2.66 2.15
CA ASP A 30 4.67 -2.37 3.43
C ASP A 30 3.18 -2.11 3.23
N ASN A 31 2.81 -1.39 2.17
CA ASN A 31 1.44 -0.94 1.91
C ASN A 31 0.86 -1.57 0.64
N PRO A 32 -0.13 -2.48 0.75
CA PRO A 32 -0.77 -3.09 -0.42
C PRO A 32 -1.80 -2.22 -1.14
N LEU A 33 -2.10 -1.02 -0.64
CA LEU A 33 -3.19 -0.17 -1.10
C LEU A 33 -2.73 1.29 -1.35
N PRO A 34 -1.58 1.54 -2.01
CA PRO A 34 -1.03 2.90 -2.12
C PRO A 34 -1.96 3.87 -2.85
N ALA A 35 -2.68 3.40 -3.88
CA ALA A 35 -3.66 4.21 -4.59
C ALA A 35 -4.85 4.64 -3.69
N VAL A 36 -5.18 3.87 -2.65
CA VAL A 36 -6.23 4.26 -1.71
C VAL A 36 -5.65 5.11 -0.58
N MET A 37 -4.55 4.68 0.03
CA MET A 37 -3.94 5.36 1.17
C MET A 37 -3.49 6.78 0.84
N GLY A 38 -2.92 7.02 -0.34
CA GLY A 38 -2.56 8.37 -0.77
C GLY A 38 -3.75 9.34 -0.95
N ARG A 39 -5.00 8.85 -0.82
CA ARG A 39 -6.23 9.67 -0.88
C ARG A 39 -6.89 9.86 0.48
N VAL A 40 -6.82 8.85 1.35
CA VAL A 40 -7.67 8.77 2.56
C VAL A 40 -6.88 8.73 3.86
N CYS A 41 -5.55 8.60 3.79
CA CYS A 41 -4.70 8.59 4.97
C CYS A 41 -4.75 9.95 5.70
N TYR A 42 -4.43 9.95 6.99
CA TYR A 42 -4.30 11.19 7.78
C TYR A 42 -2.89 11.81 7.67
N HIS A 43 -2.00 11.19 6.89
CA HIS A 43 -0.66 11.70 6.55
C HIS A 43 0.18 12.08 7.78
N THR A 44 0.13 11.28 8.85
CA THR A 44 0.92 11.50 10.07
C THR A 44 2.43 11.51 9.81
N CYS A 45 2.87 10.92 8.69
CA CYS A 45 4.21 11.04 8.17
C CYS A 45 4.62 12.48 7.83
N GLU A 46 3.71 13.29 7.28
CA GLU A 46 3.95 14.69 6.91
C GLU A 46 4.06 15.58 8.15
N THR A 47 3.28 15.29 9.21
CA THR A 47 3.40 15.98 10.50
C THR A 47 4.77 15.79 11.15
N ALA A 48 5.42 14.65 10.90
CA ALA A 48 6.76 14.35 11.43
C ALA A 48 7.89 14.63 10.42
N CYS A 49 7.59 15.29 9.29
CA CYS A 49 8.57 15.56 8.26
C CYS A 49 9.54 16.66 8.72
N ASN A 50 10.83 16.34 8.80
CA ASN A 50 11.88 17.30 9.19
C ASN A 50 12.02 18.49 8.22
N ARG A 51 11.58 18.35 6.96
CA ARG A 51 11.57 19.46 6.00
C ARG A 51 10.66 20.63 6.45
N ALA A 52 9.64 20.34 7.26
CA ALA A 52 8.80 21.37 7.86
C ALA A 52 9.57 22.37 8.75
N GLU A 53 10.78 22.00 9.22
CA GLU A 53 11.66 22.90 9.97
C GLU A 53 12.41 23.90 9.05
N LEU A 54 12.42 23.67 7.75
CA LEU A 54 13.08 24.52 6.75
C LEU A 54 12.07 25.35 5.97
N ASP A 55 11.06 24.69 5.37
CA ASP A 55 9.99 25.35 4.61
C ASP A 55 8.62 24.71 4.86
N ALA A 56 8.32 23.60 4.18
CA ALA A 56 7.07 22.88 4.27
C ALA A 56 7.33 21.37 4.24
N ALA A 57 6.44 20.62 4.88
CA ALA A 57 6.47 19.16 4.76
C ALA A 57 6.34 18.74 3.30
N VAL A 58 7.04 17.67 2.94
CA VAL A 58 6.85 17.02 1.65
C VAL A 58 5.42 16.49 1.59
N SER A 59 4.73 16.70 0.46
CA SER A 59 3.40 16.14 0.21
C SER A 59 3.50 14.64 -0.13
N ILE A 60 3.97 13.85 0.84
CA ILE A 60 4.23 12.40 0.77
C ILE A 60 3.01 11.67 0.20
N HIS A 61 1.82 11.97 0.70
CA HIS A 61 0.59 11.29 0.25
C HIS A 61 0.24 11.54 -1.21
N ALA A 62 0.58 12.73 -1.73
CA ALA A 62 0.33 13.07 -3.13
C ALA A 62 1.26 12.27 -4.05
N VAL A 63 2.51 12.04 -3.63
CA VAL A 63 3.44 11.18 -4.36
C VAL A 63 2.98 9.72 -4.27
N GLU A 64 2.57 9.24 -3.09
CA GLU A 64 2.01 7.89 -2.92
C GLU A 64 0.78 7.67 -3.83
N ARG A 65 -0.14 8.63 -3.85
CA ARG A 65 -1.30 8.64 -4.75
C ARG A 65 -0.87 8.53 -6.20
N PHE A 66 0.08 9.36 -6.62
CA PHE A 66 0.60 9.36 -7.99
C PHE A 66 1.19 8.00 -8.35
N LEU A 67 2.03 7.42 -7.49
CA LEU A 67 2.66 6.11 -7.72
C LEU A 67 1.61 5.00 -7.81
N GLY A 68 0.59 5.03 -6.94
CA GLY A 68 -0.53 4.10 -7.01
C GLY A 68 -1.34 4.22 -8.32
N ASP A 69 -1.63 5.44 -8.76
CA ASP A 69 -2.35 5.70 -10.01
C ASP A 69 -1.51 5.32 -11.24
N TYR A 70 -0.21 5.61 -11.21
CA TYR A 70 0.76 5.20 -12.22
C TYR A 70 0.77 3.68 -12.36
N ALA A 71 0.90 2.94 -11.26
CA ALA A 71 0.93 1.48 -11.28
C ALA A 71 -0.34 0.86 -11.88
N ILE A 72 -1.52 1.41 -11.55
CA ILE A 72 -2.79 0.97 -12.14
C ILE A 72 -2.79 1.22 -13.65
N ARG A 73 -2.37 2.40 -14.10
CA ARG A 73 -2.34 2.76 -15.52
C ARG A 73 -1.37 1.91 -16.34
N GLU A 74 -0.19 1.66 -15.80
CA GLU A 74 0.85 0.84 -16.46
C GLU A 74 0.63 -0.66 -16.28
N GLY A 75 -0.35 -1.08 -15.48
CA GLY A 75 -0.64 -2.48 -15.20
C GLY A 75 0.47 -3.19 -14.42
N LEU A 76 1.16 -2.45 -13.53
CA LEU A 76 2.21 -3.03 -12.70
C LEU A 76 1.62 -4.06 -11.75
N MET A 77 2.34 -5.18 -11.60
CA MET A 77 2.02 -6.24 -10.67
C MET A 77 3.16 -6.37 -9.66
N PRO A 78 2.84 -6.61 -8.38
CA PRO A 78 3.87 -6.73 -7.37
C PRO A 78 4.77 -7.92 -7.66
N ALA A 79 6.09 -7.69 -7.65
CA ALA A 79 7.08 -8.75 -7.83
C ALA A 79 7.52 -9.30 -6.46
N PHE A 80 6.89 -10.37 -5.99
CA PHE A 80 7.34 -11.10 -4.81
C PHE A 80 7.49 -12.58 -5.12
N GLU A 81 8.64 -13.13 -4.74
CA GLU A 81 8.90 -14.56 -4.80
C GLU A 81 8.82 -15.13 -3.37
N ALA A 82 8.01 -16.16 -3.20
CA ALA A 82 7.90 -16.87 -1.94
C ALA A 82 7.71 -18.36 -2.20
N GLU A 83 8.55 -19.18 -1.60
CA GLU A 83 8.38 -20.62 -1.61
C GLU A 83 7.06 -21.02 -0.93
N PRO A 84 6.31 -21.98 -1.47
CA PRO A 84 5.09 -22.45 -0.83
C PRO A 84 5.36 -22.93 0.60
N SER A 85 4.78 -22.23 1.58
CA SER A 85 4.90 -22.58 3.00
C SER A 85 4.18 -23.87 3.40
N GLY A 86 3.33 -24.42 2.51
CA GLY A 86 2.43 -25.54 2.79
C GLY A 86 1.24 -25.22 3.69
N LYS A 87 1.12 -23.98 4.21
CA LYS A 87 0.03 -23.57 5.12
C LYS A 87 -1.14 -22.96 4.33
N ARG A 88 -2.36 -23.22 4.82
CA ARG A 88 -3.60 -22.64 4.29
C ARG A 88 -4.22 -21.70 5.31
N VAL A 89 -4.64 -20.51 4.88
CA VAL A 89 -5.24 -19.49 5.76
C VAL A 89 -6.58 -19.04 5.19
N LEU A 90 -7.60 -18.98 6.04
CA LEU A 90 -8.89 -18.38 5.73
C LEU A 90 -8.97 -16.99 6.35
N VAL A 91 -9.18 -15.98 5.51
CA VAL A 91 -9.48 -14.60 5.93
C VAL A 91 -10.97 -14.35 5.76
N VAL A 92 -11.64 -13.90 6.82
CA VAL A 92 -13.07 -13.56 6.81
C VAL A 92 -13.21 -12.04 6.73
N GLY A 93 -13.82 -11.56 5.66
CA GLY A 93 -13.94 -10.14 5.30
C GLY A 93 -12.87 -9.69 4.30
N ALA A 94 -13.31 -9.01 3.24
CA ALA A 94 -12.50 -8.41 2.18
C ALA A 94 -12.45 -6.87 2.30
N GLY A 95 -12.46 -6.35 3.52
CA GLY A 95 -12.15 -4.95 3.83
C GLY A 95 -10.64 -4.67 3.80
N PRO A 96 -10.20 -3.43 4.12
CA PRO A 96 -8.78 -3.05 4.09
C PRO A 96 -7.89 -3.99 4.92
N SER A 97 -8.31 -4.32 6.14
CA SER A 97 -7.56 -5.22 7.02
C SER A 97 -7.44 -6.64 6.46
N GLY A 98 -8.53 -7.21 5.95
CA GLY A 98 -8.56 -8.55 5.37
C GLY A 98 -7.72 -8.65 4.09
N LEU A 99 -7.81 -7.65 3.22
CA LEU A 99 -7.01 -7.57 2.00
C LEU A 99 -5.51 -7.40 2.32
N SER A 100 -5.16 -6.55 3.28
CA SER A 100 -3.78 -6.40 3.74
C SER A 100 -3.22 -7.69 4.35
N ALA A 101 -3.97 -8.33 5.25
CA ALA A 101 -3.56 -9.61 5.83
C ALA A 101 -3.35 -10.67 4.75
N ALA A 102 -4.30 -10.81 3.81
CA ALA A 102 -4.19 -11.77 2.72
C ALA A 102 -2.95 -11.51 1.86
N TYR A 103 -2.71 -10.25 1.50
CA TYR A 103 -1.55 -9.83 0.72
C TYR A 103 -0.22 -10.23 1.38
N HIS A 104 0.00 -9.86 2.65
CA HIS A 104 1.24 -10.19 3.34
C HIS A 104 1.39 -11.70 3.56
N LEU A 105 0.31 -12.41 3.88
CA LEU A 105 0.34 -13.87 4.03
C LEU A 105 0.69 -14.57 2.70
N THR A 106 0.16 -14.10 1.57
CA THR A 106 0.52 -14.62 0.25
C THR A 106 1.99 -14.35 -0.08
N ARG A 107 2.52 -13.17 0.29
CA ARG A 107 3.96 -12.86 0.18
C ARG A 107 4.86 -13.71 1.07
N LEU A 108 4.31 -14.35 2.10
CA LEU A 108 5.01 -15.33 2.94
C LEU A 108 4.81 -16.78 2.44
N GLY A 109 4.23 -16.96 1.25
CA GLY A 109 4.04 -18.27 0.62
C GLY A 109 2.84 -19.05 1.17
N HIS A 110 1.91 -18.41 1.87
CA HIS A 110 0.69 -19.07 2.33
C HIS A 110 -0.39 -19.13 1.24
N ALA A 111 -1.13 -20.23 1.19
CA ALA A 111 -2.32 -20.34 0.35
C ALA A 111 -3.51 -19.69 1.09
N VAL A 112 -3.88 -18.48 0.66
CA VAL A 112 -4.92 -17.69 1.33
C VAL A 112 -6.26 -17.78 0.58
N THR A 113 -7.35 -17.96 1.31
CA THR A 113 -8.72 -17.83 0.81
C THR A 113 -9.42 -16.71 1.56
N ILE A 114 -10.07 -15.80 0.83
CA ILE A 114 -10.89 -14.74 1.43
C ILE A 114 -12.37 -15.09 1.27
N ARG A 115 -13.16 -14.93 2.32
CA ARG A 115 -14.63 -15.03 2.29
C ARG A 115 -15.24 -13.70 2.69
N GLU A 116 -16.00 -13.11 1.77
CA GLU A 116 -16.73 -11.86 1.97
C GLU A 116 -18.23 -12.13 1.94
N ALA A 117 -18.96 -11.51 2.86
CA ALA A 117 -20.41 -11.60 2.95
C ALA A 117 -21.11 -10.58 2.04
N GLY A 118 -20.48 -9.42 1.84
CA GLY A 118 -20.93 -8.36 0.95
C GLY A 118 -20.85 -8.75 -0.53
N PRO A 119 -21.55 -7.99 -1.39
CA PRO A 119 -21.63 -8.29 -2.82
C PRO A 119 -20.32 -8.05 -3.57
N MET A 120 -19.39 -7.26 -3.01
CA MET A 120 -18.10 -6.94 -3.60
C MET A 120 -17.04 -6.74 -2.51
N ALA A 121 -15.77 -7.01 -2.85
CA ALA A 121 -14.64 -6.70 -2.00
C ALA A 121 -14.39 -5.18 -1.86
N GLY A 122 -13.74 -4.79 -0.77
CA GLY A 122 -13.30 -3.42 -0.47
C GLY A 122 -13.79 -2.90 0.88
N GLY A 123 -14.82 -3.50 1.47
CA GLY A 123 -15.39 -3.07 2.75
C GLY A 123 -15.68 -1.57 2.79
N MET A 124 -15.27 -0.88 3.85
CA MET A 124 -15.49 0.56 4.00
C MET A 124 -14.83 1.42 2.92
N MET A 125 -13.73 0.97 2.32
CA MET A 125 -13.10 1.70 1.20
C MET A 125 -14.01 1.74 -0.03
N ARG A 126 -14.91 0.77 -0.18
CA ARG A 126 -15.86 0.71 -1.30
C ARG A 126 -17.22 1.31 -0.94
N PHE A 127 -17.71 1.08 0.28
CA PHE A 127 -19.09 1.38 0.64
C PHE A 127 -19.25 2.56 1.60
N GLY A 128 -18.16 3.03 2.21
CA GLY A 128 -18.20 4.07 3.25
C GLY A 128 -17.56 5.40 2.88
N ILE A 129 -16.49 5.38 2.08
CA ILE A 129 -15.75 6.58 1.68
C ILE A 129 -16.35 7.11 0.37
N PRO A 130 -16.79 8.38 0.33
CA PRO A 130 -17.38 9.00 -0.88
C PRO A 130 -16.35 9.34 -1.96
#